data_AF-A0AAD3HQ17-F1
#
_entry.id   AF-A0AAD3HQ17-F1
#
_cell.length_a   1.000
_cell.length_b   1.000
_cell.length_c   1.000
_cell.angle_alpha   90.00
_cell.angle_beta   90.00
_cell.angle_gamma   90.00
#
_symmetry.space_group_name_H-M   'P 1'
#
loop_
_entity.id
_entity.type
_entity.pdbx_description
1 polymer ?
#
loop_
_entity_poly.entity_id
_entity_poly.type
_entity_poly.pdbx_seq_one_letter_code
_entity_poly.pdbx_strand_id
1 'polypeptide(L)'
;MCCCAMAIFKKVVVGLCSLLKVFLATAIIVVVTLKLYNVDFKVAGLSNPLHAECLLSGDVRGANVCLYTYAVCGLSLLVSMLLSTLMCFTCNCCGLGGWLEFIVACFQSAWWIIASIVLAKKVKDSNDLGLANEGWRDAVVVMTWTCAALALVTALVCLVDACKCLRECCSCCCRGEDDGDHKSKVMTA
;
A
#
# COMPACT_ATOMS: atom_id res chain seq x y z
N MET A 1 -8.04 29.56 -8.90
CA MET A 1 -6.75 29.38 -8.21
C MET A 1 -6.72 28.25 -7.17
N CYS A 2 -7.85 27.80 -6.57
CA CYS A 2 -7.84 26.71 -5.58
C CYS A 2 -7.49 25.29 -6.12
N CYS A 3 -7.68 25.00 -7.41
CA CYS A 3 -7.45 23.64 -7.94
C CYS A 3 -5.96 23.26 -8.04
N CYS A 4 -5.06 24.21 -8.33
CA CYS A 4 -3.61 23.93 -8.41
C CYS A 4 -2.99 23.64 -7.04
N ALA A 5 -3.38 24.36 -6.00
CA ALA A 5 -2.84 24.15 -4.65
C ALA A 5 -3.22 22.77 -4.08
N MET A 6 -4.46 22.31 -4.32
CA MET A 6 -4.91 20.98 -3.90
C MET A 6 -4.24 19.84 -4.69
N ALA A 7 -3.99 20.02 -5.98
CA ALA A 7 -3.27 19.02 -6.79
C ALA A 7 -1.81 18.85 -6.32
N ILE A 8 -1.14 19.94 -5.96
CA ILE A 8 0.22 19.90 -5.40
C ILE A 8 0.20 19.23 -4.03
N PHE A 9 -0.74 19.61 -3.15
CA PHE A 9 -0.89 18.99 -1.83
C PHE A 9 -1.13 17.48 -1.92
N LYS A 10 -2.01 17.02 -2.81
CA LYS A 10 -2.24 15.59 -3.08
C LYS A 10 -0.93 14.90 -3.46
N LYS A 11 -0.18 15.45 -4.43
CA LYS A 11 1.09 14.85 -4.89
C LYS A 11 2.13 14.79 -3.76
N VAL A 12 2.20 15.83 -2.92
CA VAL A 12 3.12 15.86 -1.77
C VAL A 12 2.70 14.82 -0.73
N VAL A 13 1.42 14.75 -0.35
CA VAL A 13 0.92 13.80 0.66
C VAL A 13 1.07 12.36 0.17
N VAL A 14 0.61 12.06 -1.05
CA VAL A 14 0.72 10.72 -1.64
C VAL A 14 2.18 10.33 -1.81
N GLY A 15 3.03 11.25 -2.25
CA GLY A 15 4.48 11.03 -2.36
C GLY A 15 5.12 10.74 -1.01
N LEU A 16 4.85 11.55 0.01
CA LEU A 16 5.37 11.36 1.37
C LEU A 16 4.89 10.03 1.98
N CYS A 17 3.60 9.72 1.87
CA CYS A 17 3.04 8.44 2.32
C CYS A 17 3.69 7.26 1.61
N SER A 18 3.95 7.37 0.30
CA SER A 18 4.60 6.32 -0.48
C SER A 18 6.05 6.10 -0.03
N LEU A 19 6.81 7.18 0.17
CA LEU A 19 8.18 7.11 0.68
C LEU A 19 8.24 6.48 2.07
N LEU A 20 7.36 6.89 2.98
CA LEU A 20 7.27 6.32 4.33
C LEU A 20 6.93 4.83 4.29
N LYS A 21 6.02 4.41 3.40
CA LYS A 21 5.66 3.00 3.25
C LYS A 21 6.83 2.15 2.74
N VAL A 22 7.59 2.66 1.76
CA VAL A 22 8.80 1.98 1.27
C VAL A 22 9.83 1.87 2.39
N PHE A 23 10.09 2.97 3.11
CA PHE A 23 11.02 2.97 4.24
C PHE A 23 10.61 2.00 5.35
N LEU A 24 9.33 2.00 5.75
CA LEU A 24 8.79 1.07 6.75
C LEU A 24 8.86 -0.39 6.27
N ALA A 25 8.53 -0.67 5.01
CA ALA A 25 8.64 -2.02 4.45
C ALA A 25 10.09 -2.52 4.47
N THR A 26 11.05 -1.68 4.07
CA THR A 26 12.48 -2.00 4.16
C THR A 26 12.93 -2.20 5.60
N ALA A 27 12.48 -1.34 6.53
CA ALA A 27 12.80 -1.46 7.94
C ALA A 27 12.27 -2.76 8.54
N ILE A 28 11.04 -3.17 8.21
CA ILE A 28 10.46 -4.45 8.64
C ILE A 28 11.31 -5.62 8.13
N ILE A 29 11.72 -5.62 6.85
CA ILE A 29 12.59 -6.67 6.30
C ILE A 29 13.90 -6.73 7.09
N VAL A 30 14.57 -5.59 7.29
CA VAL A 30 15.86 -5.53 8.00
C VAL A 30 15.72 -6.01 9.45
N VAL A 31 14.67 -5.58 10.16
CA VAL A 31 14.42 -6.01 11.55
C VAL A 31 14.16 -7.51 11.60
N VAL A 32 13.33 -8.05 10.72
CA VAL A 32 13.04 -9.50 10.67
C VAL A 32 14.31 -10.29 10.38
N THR A 33 15.12 -9.85 9.42
CA THR A 33 16.38 -10.54 9.05
C THR A 33 17.45 -10.45 10.13
N LEU A 34 17.65 -9.29 10.78
CA LEU A 34 18.76 -9.09 11.72
C LEU A 34 18.42 -9.46 13.17
N LYS A 35 17.15 -9.37 13.57
CA LYS A 35 16.73 -9.54 14.97
C LYS A 35 15.89 -10.77 15.23
N LEU A 36 15.17 -11.28 14.21
CA LEU A 36 14.26 -12.42 14.38
C LEU A 36 14.69 -13.68 13.61
N TYR A 37 15.66 -13.57 12.70
CA TYR A 37 16.25 -14.71 12.02
C TYR A 37 17.54 -15.11 12.76
N ASN A 38 17.40 -15.96 13.77
CA ASN A 38 18.55 -16.48 14.50
C ASN A 38 18.93 -17.84 13.89
N VAL A 39 19.96 -17.85 13.05
CA VAL A 39 20.56 -19.09 12.55
C VAL A 39 21.51 -19.61 13.61
N ASP A 40 20.97 -20.44 14.51
CA ASP A 40 21.80 -21.17 15.48
C ASP A 40 22.55 -22.28 14.73
N PHE A 41 23.78 -21.97 14.31
CA PHE A 41 24.69 -22.95 13.72
C PHE A 41 25.24 -23.85 14.83
N LYS A 42 24.46 -24.85 15.27
CA LYS A 42 25.03 -25.96 16.05
C LYS A 42 25.86 -26.87 15.15
N VAL A 43 27.10 -26.48 14.92
CA VAL A 43 28.09 -27.31 14.22
C VAL A 43 28.70 -28.29 15.21
N ALA A 44 28.14 -29.50 15.25
CA ALA A 44 28.83 -30.69 15.77
C ALA A 44 28.37 -31.94 15.00
N GLY A 45 28.81 -32.06 13.74
CA GLY A 45 29.03 -33.35 13.08
C GLY A 45 27.83 -34.18 12.60
N LEU A 46 26.59 -33.70 12.54
CA LEU A 46 25.43 -34.56 12.26
C LEU A 46 24.48 -34.06 11.16
N SER A 47 24.09 -35.03 10.34
CA SER A 47 23.15 -35.05 9.21
C SER A 47 21.71 -34.61 9.52
N ASN A 48 21.49 -33.40 10.04
CA ASN A 48 20.13 -32.88 10.28
C ASN A 48 19.87 -31.60 9.48
N PRO A 49 18.65 -31.45 8.90
CA PRO A 49 18.33 -30.37 7.98
C PRO A 49 18.42 -29.01 8.68
N LEU A 50 19.05 -28.02 8.04
CA LEU A 50 19.04 -26.62 8.46
C LEU A 50 17.60 -26.19 8.77
N HIS A 51 17.24 -26.09 10.05
CA HIS A 51 15.98 -25.49 10.48
C HIS A 51 16.24 -24.01 10.73
N ALA A 52 15.86 -23.19 9.75
CA ALA A 52 15.75 -21.76 9.95
C ALA A 52 14.53 -21.47 10.82
N GLU A 53 14.76 -21.27 12.12
CA GLU A 53 13.69 -20.89 13.04
C GLU A 53 13.42 -19.38 12.95
N CYS A 54 12.21 -19.05 12.53
CA CYS A 54 11.71 -17.69 12.52
C CYS A 54 11.11 -17.37 13.89
N LEU A 55 11.79 -16.55 14.70
CA LEU A 55 11.34 -16.17 16.05
C LEU A 55 10.07 -15.30 16.07
N LEU A 56 9.50 -15.01 14.90
CA LEU A 56 8.23 -14.30 14.72
C LEU A 56 7.02 -15.20 14.98
N SER A 57 7.19 -16.54 15.01
CA SER A 57 6.14 -17.51 15.30
C SER A 57 6.67 -18.65 16.18
N GLY A 58 6.03 -18.92 17.31
CA GLY A 58 6.42 -19.98 18.25
C GLY A 58 6.13 -21.43 17.81
N ASP A 59 5.94 -21.68 16.52
CA ASP A 59 5.66 -23.01 15.98
C ASP A 59 6.89 -23.48 15.20
N VAL A 60 7.24 -24.76 15.27
CA VAL A 60 8.39 -25.37 14.58
C VAL A 60 8.21 -25.32 13.05
N ARG A 61 6.99 -25.06 12.58
CA ARG A 61 6.65 -24.66 11.19
C ARG A 61 6.79 -23.15 10.88
N GLY A 62 7.43 -22.39 11.77
CA GLY A 62 7.54 -20.93 11.76
C GLY A 62 8.21 -20.31 10.54
N ALA A 63 8.94 -21.09 9.74
CA ALA A 63 9.52 -20.65 8.47
C ALA A 63 8.48 -20.02 7.52
N ASN A 64 7.22 -20.47 7.58
CA ASN A 64 6.15 -19.95 6.72
C ASN A 64 5.76 -18.50 7.04
N VAL A 65 5.93 -18.03 8.29
CA VAL A 65 5.49 -16.68 8.69
C VAL A 65 6.52 -15.62 8.27
N CYS A 66 7.81 -15.88 8.43
CA CYS A 66 8.85 -15.00 7.90
C CYS A 66 8.78 -14.92 6.36
N LEU A 67 8.58 -16.07 5.69
CA LEU A 67 8.40 -16.12 4.24
C LEU A 67 7.17 -15.32 3.80
N TYR A 68 6.06 -15.43 4.55
CA TYR A 68 4.86 -14.65 4.32
C TYR A 68 5.13 -13.14 4.45
N THR A 69 5.81 -12.70 5.52
CA THR A 69 6.17 -11.27 5.69
C THR A 69 7.04 -10.75 4.55
N TYR A 70 8.01 -11.55 4.11
CA TYR A 70 8.88 -11.20 2.99
C TYR A 70 8.07 -11.09 1.68
N ALA A 71 7.18 -12.05 1.42
CA ALA A 71 6.29 -12.03 0.26
C ALA A 71 5.36 -10.81 0.27
N VAL A 72 4.77 -10.48 1.42
CA VAL A 72 3.89 -9.31 1.59
C VAL A 72 4.64 -8.01 1.30
N CYS A 73 5.86 -7.86 1.82
CA CYS A 73 6.68 -6.67 1.58
C CYS A 73 7.15 -6.60 0.12
N GLY A 74 7.66 -7.71 -0.42
CA GLY A 74 8.14 -7.79 -1.80
C GLY A 74 7.04 -7.52 -2.83
N LEU A 75 5.88 -8.14 -2.67
CA LEU A 75 4.72 -7.92 -3.55
C LEU A 75 4.26 -6.46 -3.49
N SER A 76 4.26 -5.83 -2.31
CA SER A 76 3.90 -4.42 -2.15
C SER A 76 4.84 -3.48 -2.92
N LEU A 77 6.14 -3.76 -2.91
CA LEU A 77 7.12 -2.98 -3.68
C LEU A 77 6.94 -3.18 -5.19
N LEU A 78 6.70 -4.43 -5.61
CA LEU A 78 6.49 -4.76 -7.02
C LEU A 78 5.22 -4.11 -7.58
N VAL A 79 4.11 -4.18 -6.84
CA VAL A 79 2.86 -3.50 -7.21
C VAL A 79 3.09 -1.99 -7.31
N SER A 80 3.82 -1.39 -6.37
CA SER A 80 4.14 0.05 -6.42
C SER A 80 4.95 0.43 -7.67
N MET A 81 5.89 -0.41 -8.09
CA MET A 81 6.67 -0.22 -9.31
C MET A 81 5.82 -0.35 -10.58
N LEU A 82 4.92 -1.34 -10.63
CA LEU A 82 4.00 -1.54 -11.75
C LEU A 82 3.05 -0.35 -11.90
N LEU A 83 2.57 0.23 -10.80
CA LEU A 83 1.71 1.41 -10.85
C LEU A 83 2.43 2.65 -11.37
N SER A 84 3.66 2.87 -10.94
CA SER A 84 4.47 3.99 -11.46
C SER A 84 4.64 3.87 -12.97
N THR A 85 4.88 2.65 -13.46
CA THR A 85 4.97 2.32 -14.88
C THR A 85 3.64 2.55 -15.61
N LEU A 86 2.52 2.04 -15.04
CA LEU A 86 1.18 2.22 -15.61
C LEU A 86 0.78 3.69 -15.68
N MET A 87 1.10 4.50 -14.67
CA MET A 87 0.84 5.94 -14.69
C MET A 87 1.62 6.65 -15.80
N CYS A 88 2.86 6.24 -16.06
CA CYS A 88 3.63 6.79 -17.18
C CYS A 88 2.98 6.45 -18.54
N PHE A 89 2.44 5.24 -18.69
CA PHE A 89 1.79 4.81 -19.93
C PHE A 89 0.37 5.35 -20.10
N THR A 90 -0.36 5.65 -19.02
CA THR A 90 -1.76 6.11 -19.06
C THR A 90 -1.91 7.63 -19.17
N CYS A 91 -0.81 8.40 -19.28
CA CYS A 91 -0.82 9.86 -19.41
C CYS A 91 -1.61 10.45 -20.61
N ASN A 92 -2.18 9.62 -21.50
CA ASN A 92 -3.05 10.06 -22.62
C ASN A 92 -4.55 9.71 -22.46
N CYS A 93 -4.99 9.08 -21.37
CA CYS A 93 -6.40 8.72 -21.18
C CYS A 93 -7.07 9.61 -20.11
N CYS A 94 -7.84 10.60 -20.57
CA CYS A 94 -8.64 11.52 -19.75
C CYS A 94 -9.43 10.82 -18.63
N GLY A 95 -9.15 11.15 -17.36
CA GLY A 95 -10.03 10.86 -16.21
C GLY A 95 -9.96 9.45 -15.59
N LEU A 96 -9.45 8.44 -16.32
CA LEU A 96 -9.38 7.06 -15.80
C LEU A 96 -8.30 6.89 -14.71
N GLY A 97 -7.26 7.73 -14.73
CA GLY A 97 -6.13 7.64 -13.81
C GLY A 97 -6.52 7.76 -12.33
N GLY A 98 -7.47 8.65 -11.99
CA GLY A 98 -7.90 8.85 -10.60
C GLY A 98 -8.65 7.64 -10.01
N TRP A 99 -9.47 6.97 -10.81
CA TRP A 99 -10.16 5.75 -10.39
C TRP A 99 -9.22 4.56 -10.22
N LEU A 100 -8.26 4.42 -11.13
CA LEU A 100 -7.27 3.37 -11.05
C LEU A 100 -6.36 3.55 -9.82
N GLU A 101 -5.96 4.80 -9.53
CA GLU A 101 -5.27 5.17 -8.29
C GLU A 101 -6.06 4.77 -7.05
N PHE A 102 -7.36 5.06 -7.04
CA PHE A 102 -8.23 4.74 -5.91
C PHE A 102 -8.40 3.23 -5.69
N ILE A 103 -8.68 2.46 -6.75
CA ILE A 103 -8.86 1.00 -6.66
C ILE A 103 -7.59 0.36 -6.12
N VAL A 104 -6.43 0.76 -6.65
CA VAL A 104 -5.18 0.15 -6.21
C VAL A 104 -4.80 0.58 -4.80
N ALA A 105 -5.08 1.84 -4.42
CA ALA A 105 -4.91 2.27 -3.04
C ALA A 105 -5.79 1.46 -2.07
N CYS A 106 -7.01 1.09 -2.47
CA CYS A 106 -7.91 0.22 -1.70
C CYS A 106 -7.38 -1.22 -1.59
N PHE A 107 -6.89 -1.81 -2.68
CA PHE A 107 -6.27 -3.13 -2.62
C PHE A 107 -5.05 -3.13 -1.72
N GLN A 108 -4.22 -2.09 -1.83
CA GLN A 108 -3.04 -1.94 -0.98
C GLN A 108 -3.44 -1.77 0.49
N SER A 109 -4.46 -0.98 0.81
CA SER A 109 -4.91 -0.81 2.20
C SER A 109 -5.48 -2.11 2.77
N ALA A 110 -6.35 -2.81 2.02
CA ALA A 110 -6.88 -4.10 2.42
C ALA A 110 -5.77 -5.13 2.67
N TRP A 111 -4.77 -5.18 1.79
CA TRP A 111 -3.63 -6.09 1.92
C TRP A 111 -2.83 -5.85 3.21
N TRP A 112 -2.50 -4.60 3.52
CA TRP A 112 -1.76 -4.25 4.74
C TRP A 112 -2.58 -4.48 6.02
N ILE A 113 -3.90 -4.29 5.98
CA ILE A 113 -4.78 -4.61 7.11
C ILE A 113 -4.77 -6.11 7.39
N ILE A 114 -4.93 -6.94 6.36
CA ILE A 114 -4.89 -8.41 6.50
C ILE A 114 -3.54 -8.84 7.09
N ALA A 115 -2.43 -8.33 6.53
CA ALA A 115 -1.09 -8.62 7.02
C ALA A 115 -0.91 -8.24 8.51
N SER A 116 -1.40 -7.06 8.91
CA SER A 116 -1.31 -6.58 10.30
C SER A 116 -2.09 -7.47 11.28
N ILE A 117 -3.29 -7.92 10.89
CA ILE A 117 -4.10 -8.83 11.72
C ILE A 117 -3.42 -10.19 11.89
N VAL A 118 -2.89 -10.75 10.80
CA VAL A 118 -2.18 -12.05 10.83
C VAL A 118 -0.94 -11.96 11.71
N LEU A 119 -0.13 -10.91 11.56
CA LEU A 119 1.08 -10.71 12.36
C LEU A 119 0.76 -10.44 13.82
N ALA A 120 -0.24 -9.61 14.13
CA ALA A 120 -0.64 -9.35 15.51
C ALA A 120 -1.08 -10.63 16.25
N LYS A 121 -1.84 -11.50 15.58
CA LYS A 121 -2.23 -12.80 16.16
C LYS A 121 -0.99 -13.68 16.44
N LYS A 122 -0.08 -13.80 15.47
CA LYS A 122 1.13 -14.64 15.61
C LYS A 122 2.12 -14.13 16.64
N VAL A 123 2.27 -12.82 16.75
CA VAL A 123 3.11 -12.20 17.79
C VAL A 123 2.51 -12.43 19.17
N LYS A 124 1.19 -12.29 19.33
CA LYS A 124 0.53 -12.58 20.60
C LYS A 124 0.72 -14.03 21.04
N ASP A 125 0.47 -14.99 20.14
CA ASP A 125 0.71 -16.42 20.40
C ASP A 125 2.17 -16.68 20.82
N SER A 126 3.12 -15.96 20.22
CA SER A 126 4.56 -16.12 20.53
C SER A 126 4.98 -15.45 21.83
N ASN A 127 4.33 -14.36 22.22
CA ASN A 127 4.57 -13.70 23.51
C ASN A 127 4.01 -14.54 24.67
N ASP A 128 2.85 -15.16 24.48
CA ASP A 128 2.26 -16.07 25.47
C ASP A 128 3.15 -17.31 25.73
N LEU A 129 3.98 -17.70 24.76
CA LEU A 129 4.98 -18.77 24.87
C LEU A 129 6.30 -18.32 25.52
N GLY A 130 6.48 -17.04 25.84
CA GLY A 130 7.67 -16.53 26.53
C GLY A 130 8.95 -16.54 25.67
N LEU A 131 8.82 -16.50 24.34
CA LEU A 131 9.96 -16.48 23.43
C LEU A 131 10.78 -15.19 23.59
N ALA A 132 12.10 -15.26 23.41
CA ALA A 132 12.99 -14.10 23.48
C ALA A 132 12.63 -13.01 22.44
N ASN A 133 13.09 -11.77 22.66
CA ASN A 133 12.91 -10.61 21.76
C ASN A 133 11.47 -10.11 21.56
N GLU A 134 10.63 -10.14 22.60
CA GLU A 134 9.26 -9.61 22.59
C GLU A 134 9.17 -8.17 22.05
N GLY A 135 10.05 -7.27 22.48
CA GLY A 135 10.03 -5.87 22.05
C GLY A 135 10.20 -5.68 20.53
N TRP A 136 10.98 -6.53 19.87
CA TRP A 136 11.16 -6.46 18.41
C TRP A 136 9.96 -7.03 17.66
N ARG A 137 9.28 -8.03 18.20
CA ARG A 137 8.03 -8.56 17.63
C ARG A 137 6.92 -7.52 17.66
N ASP A 138 6.76 -6.85 18.80
CA ASP A 138 5.73 -5.82 18.95
C ASP A 138 6.02 -4.61 18.06
N ALA A 139 7.30 -4.21 17.95
CA ALA A 139 7.71 -3.16 17.01
C ALA A 139 7.32 -3.48 15.55
N VAL A 140 7.48 -4.72 15.09
CA VAL A 140 7.06 -5.14 13.73
C VAL A 140 5.54 -5.01 13.58
N VAL A 141 4.76 -5.40 14.58
CA VAL A 141 3.29 -5.25 14.56
C VAL A 141 2.92 -3.78 14.45
N VAL A 142 3.51 -2.91 15.26
CA VAL A 142 3.27 -1.46 15.21
C VAL A 142 3.65 -0.86 13.85
N MET A 143 4.78 -1.26 13.28
CA MET A 143 5.19 -0.80 11.94
C MET A 143 4.20 -1.24 10.86
N THR A 144 3.68 -2.48 10.94
CA THR A 144 2.70 -2.99 9.97
C THR A 144 1.36 -2.28 10.06
N TRP A 145 0.86 -1.99 11.28
CA TRP A 145 -0.32 -1.16 11.48
C TRP A 145 -0.13 0.26 10.98
N THR A 146 1.07 0.82 11.16
CA THR A 146 1.41 2.15 10.62
C THR A 146 1.35 2.14 9.09
N CYS A 147 1.87 1.10 8.43
CA CYS A 147 1.74 0.91 6.99
C CYS A 147 0.28 0.80 6.54
N ALA A 148 -0.56 0.08 7.29
CA ALA A 148 -1.99 -0.04 7.01
C ALA A 148 -2.71 1.32 7.12
N ALA A 149 -2.42 2.09 8.17
CA ALA A 149 -2.96 3.44 8.35
C ALA A 149 -2.54 4.37 7.22
N LEU A 150 -1.26 4.39 6.85
CA LEU A 150 -0.75 5.19 5.72
C LEU A 150 -1.41 4.79 4.39
N ALA A 151 -1.63 3.49 4.17
CA ALA A 151 -2.34 2.99 3.00
C ALA A 151 -3.80 3.45 2.96
N LEU A 152 -4.49 3.42 4.11
CA LEU A 152 -5.87 3.88 4.24
C LEU A 152 -5.99 5.38 3.98
N VAL A 153 -5.11 6.19 4.57
CA VAL A 153 -5.08 7.65 4.32
C VAL A 153 -4.87 7.94 2.84
N THR A 154 -3.95 7.21 2.18
CA THR A 154 -3.73 7.35 0.73
C THR A 154 -5.00 7.02 -0.06
N ALA A 155 -5.70 5.94 0.29
CA ALA A 155 -6.97 5.56 -0.35
C ALA A 155 -8.06 6.63 -0.17
N LEU A 156 -8.18 7.21 1.02
CA LEU A 156 -9.14 8.30 1.28
C LEU A 156 -8.83 9.56 0.48
N VAL A 157 -7.55 9.94 0.38
CA VAL A 157 -7.13 11.08 -0.44
C VAL A 157 -7.47 10.83 -1.92
N CYS A 158 -7.21 9.63 -2.45
CA CYS A 158 -7.59 9.26 -3.81
C CYS A 158 -9.12 9.23 -4.01
N LEU A 159 -9.89 8.79 -3.02
CA LEU A 159 -11.35 8.78 -3.07
C LEU A 159 -11.92 10.19 -3.20
N VAL A 160 -11.46 11.12 -2.37
CA VAL A 160 -11.91 12.52 -2.40
C VAL A 160 -11.63 13.14 -3.77
N ASP A 161 -10.50 12.79 -4.40
CA ASP A 161 -10.11 13.27 -5.72
C ASP A 161 -10.99 12.66 -6.84
N ALA A 162 -11.24 11.34 -6.79
CA ALA A 162 -12.15 10.66 -7.72
C ALA A 162 -13.59 11.21 -7.63
N CYS A 163 -14.08 11.48 -6.41
CA CYS A 163 -15.39 12.09 -6.19
C CYS A 163 -15.49 13.53 -6.72
N LYS A 164 -14.39 14.31 -6.67
CA LYS A 164 -14.35 15.65 -7.27
C LYS A 164 -14.36 15.59 -8.80
N CYS A 165 -13.60 14.66 -9.39
CA CYS A 165 -13.59 14.45 -10.84
C CYS A 165 -14.98 14.04 -11.36
N LEU A 166 -15.71 13.19 -10.63
CA LEU A 166 -17.12 12.86 -10.94
C LEU A 166 -18.01 14.11 -10.96
N ARG A 167 -17.87 14.99 -9.96
CA ARG A 167 -18.68 16.20 -9.83
C ARG A 167 -18.41 17.21 -10.95
N GLU A 168 -17.15 17.37 -11.35
CA GLU A 168 -16.75 18.26 -12.45
C GLU A 168 -17.08 17.66 -13.83
N CYS A 169 -16.92 16.35 -14.04
CA CYS A 169 -17.36 15.67 -15.26
C CYS A 169 -18.88 15.72 -15.44
N CYS A 170 -19.67 15.54 -14.37
CA CYS A 170 -21.13 15.75 -14.45
C CYS A 170 -21.48 17.21 -14.77
N SER A 171 -20.71 18.19 -14.28
CA SER A 171 -20.88 19.60 -14.65
C SER A 171 -20.51 19.90 -16.10
N CYS A 172 -19.60 19.16 -16.73
CA CYS A 172 -19.21 19.34 -18.13
C CYS A 172 -20.09 18.52 -19.10
N CYS A 173 -20.56 17.34 -18.68
CA CYS A 173 -21.47 16.52 -19.49
C CYS A 173 -22.94 16.95 -19.38
N CYS A 174 -23.34 17.70 -18.34
CA CYS A 174 -24.68 18.30 -18.24
C CYS A 174 -24.72 19.78 -18.67
N ARG A 175 -23.63 20.36 -19.17
CA ARG A 175 -23.59 21.74 -19.70
C ARG A 175 -23.56 21.75 -21.24
N GLY A 176 -24.42 20.96 -21.84
CA GLY A 176 -24.65 20.93 -23.27
C GLY A 176 -26.06 20.48 -23.57
N GLU A 177 -27.01 21.42 -23.57
CA GLU A 177 -28.18 21.49 -24.49
C GLU A 177 -29.16 22.60 -24.04
N ASP A 178 -28.69 23.84 -23.76
CA ASP A 178 -29.64 24.95 -23.57
C ASP A 178 -29.01 26.34 -23.82
N ASP A 179 -28.34 26.52 -24.97
CA ASP A 179 -28.01 27.86 -25.47
C ASP A 179 -28.17 27.91 -27.00
N GLY A 180 -29.32 28.42 -27.45
CA GLY A 180 -29.32 29.50 -28.45
C GLY A 180 -29.48 29.13 -29.94
N ASP A 181 -30.74 28.99 -30.34
CA ASP A 181 -31.31 29.38 -31.63
C ASP A 181 -30.76 30.74 -32.15
N HIS A 182 -30.02 30.77 -33.28
CA HIS A 182 -29.90 31.95 -34.17
C HIS A 182 -29.05 31.68 -35.43
N LYS A 183 -29.57 30.94 -36.42
CA LYS A 183 -28.99 30.96 -37.79
C LYS A 183 -29.98 30.53 -38.89
N SER A 184 -31.10 31.26 -39.03
CA SER A 184 -31.95 31.11 -40.22
C SER A 184 -32.64 32.43 -40.60
N LYS A 185 -31.87 33.48 -40.88
CA LYS A 185 -32.33 34.69 -41.58
C LYS A 185 -31.19 35.38 -42.35
N VAL A 186 -30.51 34.67 -43.25
CA VAL A 186 -29.82 35.31 -44.40
C VAL A 186 -29.74 34.30 -45.54
N MET A 187 -30.77 34.24 -46.38
CA MET A 187 -30.65 33.81 -47.78
C MET A 187 -31.80 34.45 -48.55
N THR A 188 -31.60 35.72 -48.89
CA THR A 188 -32.18 36.37 -50.07
C THR A 188 -31.11 36.37 -51.15
N ALA A 189 -31.34 35.60 -52.20
CA ALA A 189 -31.09 35.93 -53.60
C ALA A 189 -31.76 34.85 -54.46
#